data_AF-A0AB39N1X2-F1
#
_entry.id   AF-A0AB39N1X2-F1
#
_cell.length_a   1.000
_cell.length_b   1.000
_cell.length_c   1.000
_cell.angle_alpha   90.00
_cell.angle_beta   90.00
_cell.angle_gamma   90.00
#
_symmetry.space_group_name_H-M   'P 1'
#
loop_
_entity.id
_entity.type
_entity.pdbx_description
1 polymer ?
#
loop_
_entity_poly.entity_id
_entity_poly.type
_entity_poly.pdbx_seq_one_letter_code
_entity_poly.pdbx_strand_id
1 'polypeptide(L)'
;MPLPRTRGTALRHRLAELRGPEVPAKALDARALAALAANPGCKRRAILDGAGVNKAALASALGSPAVFGQSQFAFTRGNAFEAKVKADGGAELLRLVHEKLDRAAEPPAHARVPELVASGPEGRTARTALALREATEARGEWTLLDHPMLALDVAGSPAFLEPDAVVVHPDGSWTVVEIKSFPMLDGSADPAKVGAAARQAAVYVMALEQIAARLGAEPGGGAETAEARRQSASNSAPAPRVRHRILLVCPKDFSNLPTASAVDVRKQRAVTSRQLARLTRIEDIADTLPAGTCFSPELPEADLTAAVESVPATYAPECLSACELAFHCRARSRAAGAVTSLGRSVRAELGGLTTVEDVLSAARGESGDPDDPAVAALRRAARLRAEALGRDARDLGRDTGAFGEEAVAACH
;
A
#
# COMPACT_ATOMS: atom_id res chain seq x y z
N MET A 1 21.80 -13.37 4.34
CA MET A 1 22.66 -13.13 5.52
C MET A 1 22.19 -11.85 6.19
N PRO A 2 22.01 -11.81 7.52
CA PRO A 2 21.79 -10.55 8.22
C PRO A 2 22.97 -9.61 7.98
N LEU A 3 22.70 -8.33 7.76
CA LEU A 3 23.74 -7.31 7.60
C LEU A 3 24.61 -7.26 8.88
N PRO A 4 25.92 -7.01 8.78
CA PRO A 4 26.78 -6.78 9.93
C PRO A 4 26.17 -5.72 10.86
N ARG A 5 26.12 -6.00 12.16
CA ARG A 5 25.48 -5.12 13.18
C ARG A 5 25.93 -3.65 13.09
N THR A 6 27.18 -3.40 12.71
CA THR A 6 27.77 -2.07 12.51
C THR A 6 27.22 -1.31 11.31
N ARG A 7 26.89 -2.01 10.21
CA ARG A 7 26.23 -1.40 9.03
C ARG A 7 24.80 -1.00 9.35
N GLY A 8 24.09 -1.81 10.13
CA GLY A 8 22.72 -1.51 10.57
C GLY A 8 22.63 -0.24 11.44
N THR A 9 23.58 -0.04 12.36
CA THR A 9 23.64 1.17 13.20
C THR A 9 23.97 2.44 12.39
N ALA A 10 24.91 2.36 11.44
CA ALA A 10 25.26 3.50 10.59
C ALA A 10 24.08 3.94 9.70
N LEU A 11 23.36 2.99 9.11
CA LEU A 11 22.18 3.29 8.31
C LEU A 11 21.07 3.93 9.16
N ARG A 12 20.79 3.41 10.35
CA ARG A 12 19.77 4.00 11.25
C ARG A 12 20.11 5.44 11.65
N HIS A 13 21.37 5.71 11.96
CA HIS A 13 21.83 7.07 12.25
C HIS A 13 21.58 7.99 11.04
N ARG A 14 21.98 7.56 9.84
CA ARG A 14 21.75 8.35 8.62
C ARG A 14 20.27 8.59 8.33
N LEU A 15 19.41 7.59 8.52
CA LEU A 15 17.97 7.75 8.37
C LEU A 15 17.38 8.72 9.41
N ALA A 16 17.96 8.81 10.61
CA ALA A 16 17.60 9.82 11.59
C ALA A 16 18.03 11.22 11.13
N GLU A 17 19.26 11.40 10.61
CA GLU A 17 19.73 12.67 10.03
C GLU A 17 18.77 13.17 8.93
N LEU A 18 18.34 12.28 8.03
CA LEU A 18 17.39 12.63 6.96
C LEU A 18 16.05 13.13 7.49
N ARG A 19 15.59 12.64 8.65
CA ARG A 19 14.32 13.06 9.26
C ARG A 19 14.48 14.31 10.14
N GLY A 20 15.70 14.56 10.61
CA GLY A 20 16.00 15.39 11.78
C GLY A 20 16.36 14.48 12.96
N PRO A 21 17.59 14.57 13.52
CA PRO A 21 18.11 13.60 14.50
C PRO A 21 17.26 13.53 15.78
N GLU A 22 16.71 14.66 16.21
CA GLU A 22 15.86 14.77 17.40
C GLU A 22 14.39 14.41 17.15
N VAL A 23 14.00 14.21 15.90
CA VAL A 23 12.61 13.89 15.55
C VAL A 23 12.40 12.39 15.71
N PRO A 24 11.38 11.92 16.46
CA PRO A 24 11.05 10.50 16.51
C PRO A 24 10.61 9.96 15.14
N ALA A 25 11.01 8.74 14.81
CA ALA A 25 10.56 8.08 13.58
C ALA A 25 9.04 7.85 13.64
N LYS A 26 8.31 8.30 12.60
CA LYS A 26 6.91 7.93 12.44
C LYS A 26 6.82 6.45 12.09
N ALA A 27 6.15 5.67 12.94
CA ALA A 27 5.90 4.26 12.69
C ALA A 27 5.11 4.06 11.39
N LEU A 28 5.43 2.99 10.66
CA LEU A 28 4.68 2.58 9.48
C LEU A 28 3.43 1.81 9.93
N ASP A 29 2.28 2.24 9.43
CA ASP A 29 1.02 1.52 9.58
C ASP A 29 0.74 0.64 8.34
N ALA A 30 -0.32 -0.17 8.41
CA ALA A 30 -0.72 -1.05 7.31
C ALA A 30 -0.99 -0.28 6.01
N ARG A 31 -1.48 0.97 6.10
CA ARG A 31 -1.76 1.82 4.95
C ARG A 31 -0.47 2.28 4.29
N ALA A 32 0.54 2.68 5.05
CA ALA A 32 1.85 3.08 4.55
C ALA A 32 2.57 1.90 3.88
N LEU A 33 2.52 0.71 4.47
CA LEU A 33 3.08 -0.51 3.89
C LEU A 33 2.33 -0.94 2.60
N ALA A 34 1.01 -0.83 2.58
CA ALA A 34 0.21 -1.07 1.38
C ALA A 34 0.49 -0.05 0.27
N ALA A 35 0.77 1.21 0.63
CA ALA A 35 1.13 2.27 -0.32
C ALA A 35 2.49 2.03 -0.98
N LEU A 36 3.47 1.53 -0.23
CA LEU A 36 4.76 1.09 -0.78
C LEU A 36 4.57 -0.01 -1.83
N ALA A 37 3.73 -1.00 -1.55
CA ALA A 37 3.39 -2.05 -2.50
C ALA A 37 2.60 -1.53 -3.72
N ALA A 38 1.82 -0.46 -3.54
CA ALA A 38 1.04 0.15 -4.62
C ALA A 38 1.93 0.88 -5.64
N ASN A 39 3.05 1.49 -5.21
CA ASN A 39 3.97 2.22 -6.09
C ASN A 39 5.45 1.85 -5.81
N PRO A 40 5.85 0.60 -6.15
CA PRO A 40 7.13 0.03 -5.74
C PRO A 40 8.38 0.71 -6.33
N GLY A 41 8.23 1.51 -7.39
CA GLY A 41 9.33 2.20 -8.06
C GLY A 41 9.69 3.57 -7.46
N CYS A 42 8.89 4.09 -6.54
CA CYS A 42 9.03 5.47 -6.06
C CYS A 42 10.13 5.58 -5.00
N LYS A 43 11.34 5.99 -5.41
CA LYS A 43 12.49 6.22 -4.52
C LYS A 43 12.18 7.24 -3.42
N ARG A 44 11.53 8.36 -3.77
CA ARG A 44 11.08 9.38 -2.81
C ARG A 44 10.22 8.79 -1.69
N ARG A 45 9.25 7.93 -2.03
CA ARG A 45 8.41 7.29 -1.01
C ARG A 45 9.22 6.33 -0.14
N ALA A 46 10.04 5.48 -0.76
CA ALA A 46 10.84 4.49 -0.05
C ALA A 46 11.78 5.14 0.98
N ILE A 47 12.50 6.22 0.62
CA ILE A 47 13.39 6.90 1.55
C ILE A 47 12.64 7.61 2.68
N LEU A 48 11.52 8.28 2.38
CA LEU A 48 10.73 8.98 3.39
C LEU A 48 10.05 8.01 4.37
N ASP A 49 9.58 6.85 3.87
CA ASP A 49 9.00 5.82 4.71
C ASP A 49 10.06 5.15 5.60
N GLY A 50 11.21 4.76 5.03
CA GLY A 50 12.25 4.12 5.84
C GLY A 50 12.97 5.09 6.79
N ALA A 51 13.05 6.38 6.44
CA ALA A 51 13.48 7.42 7.38
C ALA A 51 12.41 7.77 8.42
N GLY A 52 11.18 7.27 8.32
CA GLY A 52 10.11 7.57 9.28
C GLY A 52 9.66 9.04 9.23
N VAL A 53 9.73 9.69 8.07
CA VAL A 53 9.32 11.09 7.90
C VAL A 53 7.80 11.22 7.94
N ASN A 54 7.29 12.21 8.69
CA ASN A 54 5.88 12.54 8.70
C ASN A 54 5.46 13.25 7.40
N LYS A 55 5.15 12.45 6.38
CA LYS A 55 4.79 12.94 5.03
C LYS A 55 3.59 13.87 4.98
N ALA A 56 2.67 13.77 5.95
CA ALA A 56 1.54 14.71 6.03
C ALA A 56 2.01 16.11 6.43
N ALA A 57 2.84 16.21 7.47
CA ALA A 57 3.46 17.48 7.87
C ALA A 57 4.38 18.03 6.76
N LEU A 58 5.17 17.14 6.13
CA LEU A 58 6.00 17.49 4.99
C LEU A 58 5.18 18.05 3.81
N ALA A 59 4.06 17.41 3.47
CA ALA A 59 3.18 17.88 2.40
C ALA A 59 2.57 19.26 2.71
N SER A 60 2.19 19.50 3.97
CA SER A 60 1.70 20.82 4.42
C SER A 60 2.79 21.89 4.33
N ALA A 61 4.01 21.60 4.77
CA ALA A 61 5.15 22.52 4.69
C ALA A 61 5.57 22.84 3.25
N LEU A 62 5.34 21.91 2.31
CA LEU A 62 5.50 22.14 0.86
C LEU A 62 4.31 22.86 0.20
N GLY A 63 3.37 23.41 0.98
CA GLY A 63 2.18 24.09 0.47
C GLY A 63 1.20 23.19 -0.30
N SER A 64 1.31 21.87 -0.16
CA SER A 64 0.54 20.88 -0.93
C SER A 64 -0.10 19.81 -0.03
N PRO A 65 -0.86 20.19 1.02
CA PRO A 65 -1.45 19.24 1.95
C PRO A 65 -2.39 18.26 1.23
N ALA A 66 -2.28 16.98 1.56
CA ALA A 66 -3.24 16.01 1.06
C ALA A 66 -4.58 16.10 1.81
N VAL A 67 -5.68 16.08 1.07
CA VAL A 67 -7.04 16.19 1.61
C VAL A 67 -7.60 14.86 2.15
N PHE A 68 -6.74 13.86 2.40
CA PHE A 68 -7.16 12.52 2.78
C PHE A 68 -7.99 12.51 4.06
N GLY A 69 -9.11 11.79 4.04
CA GLY A 69 -9.84 11.43 5.26
C GLY A 69 -10.22 12.66 6.08
N GLN A 70 -10.72 13.72 5.46
CA GLN A 70 -11.17 14.94 6.16
C GLN A 70 -12.71 14.96 6.33
N SER A 71 -13.44 14.00 5.78
CA SER A 71 -14.89 13.91 5.98
C SER A 71 -15.19 13.23 7.31
N GLN A 72 -15.47 14.02 8.34
CA GLN A 72 -15.99 13.55 9.64
C GLN A 72 -17.20 12.62 9.45
N PHE A 73 -18.10 12.95 8.52
CA PHE A 73 -19.25 12.12 8.17
C PHE A 73 -18.85 10.72 7.66
N ALA A 74 -17.81 10.63 6.81
CA ALA A 74 -17.34 9.35 6.30
C ALA A 74 -16.74 8.46 7.41
N PHE A 75 -16.06 9.06 8.41
CA PHE A 75 -15.56 8.33 9.57
C PHE A 75 -16.68 7.84 10.47
N THR A 76 -17.60 8.71 10.87
CA THR A 76 -18.73 8.32 11.74
C THR A 76 -19.55 7.20 11.10
N ARG A 77 -19.83 7.30 9.79
CA ARG A 77 -20.53 6.25 9.05
C ARG A 77 -19.72 4.95 8.99
N GLY A 78 -18.39 5.04 8.82
CA GLY A 78 -17.50 3.89 8.83
C GLY A 78 -17.52 3.15 10.17
N ASN A 79 -17.32 3.87 11.26
CA ASN A 79 -17.31 3.31 12.61
C ASN A 79 -18.67 2.71 12.99
N ALA A 80 -19.78 3.37 12.62
CA ALA A 80 -21.12 2.83 12.86
C ALA A 80 -21.38 1.54 12.06
N PHE A 81 -20.91 1.46 10.82
CA PHE A 81 -21.03 0.25 10.01
C PHE A 81 -20.18 -0.88 10.59
N GLU A 82 -18.95 -0.60 10.99
CA GLU A 82 -18.06 -1.58 11.62
C GLU A 82 -18.64 -2.12 12.94
N ALA A 83 -19.10 -1.24 13.83
CA ALA A 83 -19.76 -1.62 15.07
C ALA A 83 -20.98 -2.51 14.81
N LYS A 84 -21.76 -2.22 13.77
CA LYS A 84 -22.89 -3.06 13.35
C LYS A 84 -22.45 -4.45 12.88
N VAL A 85 -21.37 -4.54 12.09
CA VAL A 85 -20.83 -5.81 11.61
C VAL A 85 -20.34 -6.69 12.78
N LYS A 86 -19.81 -6.06 13.83
CA LYS A 86 -19.21 -6.72 15.00
C LYS A 86 -20.16 -6.89 16.19
N ALA A 87 -21.38 -6.40 16.09
CA ALA A 87 -22.40 -6.54 17.13
C ALA A 87 -22.68 -8.02 17.46
N ASP A 88 -23.23 -8.28 18.64
CA ASP A 88 -23.64 -9.61 19.10
C ASP A 88 -22.53 -10.67 19.00
N GLY A 89 -21.32 -10.30 19.41
CA GLY A 89 -20.13 -11.18 19.32
C GLY A 89 -19.69 -11.46 17.89
N GLY A 90 -20.09 -10.64 16.92
CA GLY A 90 -19.77 -10.78 15.50
C GLY A 90 -20.56 -11.89 14.80
N ALA A 91 -21.77 -12.22 15.27
CA ALA A 91 -22.61 -13.26 14.69
C ALA A 91 -22.80 -13.09 13.16
N GLU A 92 -23.11 -11.88 12.69
CA GLU A 92 -23.28 -11.61 11.26
C GLU A 92 -21.96 -11.70 10.48
N LEU A 93 -20.85 -11.23 11.06
CA LEU A 93 -19.51 -11.38 10.47
C LEU A 93 -19.16 -12.86 10.30
N LEU A 94 -19.37 -13.68 11.33
CA LEU A 94 -19.06 -15.11 11.30
C LEU A 94 -19.96 -15.88 10.34
N ARG A 95 -21.24 -15.51 10.25
CA ARG A 95 -22.15 -16.02 9.23
C ARG A 95 -21.59 -15.76 7.82
N LEU A 96 -21.08 -14.55 7.56
CA LEU A 96 -20.44 -14.20 6.28
C LEU A 96 -19.12 -14.96 6.05
N VAL A 97 -18.30 -15.17 7.08
CA VAL A 97 -17.07 -15.97 6.98
C VAL A 97 -17.41 -17.41 6.61
N HIS A 98 -18.33 -18.05 7.32
CA HIS A 98 -18.81 -19.41 7.00
C HIS A 98 -19.33 -19.47 5.55
N GLU A 99 -20.24 -18.57 5.19
CA GLU A 99 -20.88 -18.55 3.87
C GLU A 99 -19.87 -18.33 2.73
N LYS A 100 -18.83 -17.51 2.91
CA LYS A 100 -17.93 -17.13 1.81
C LYS A 100 -16.61 -17.92 1.78
N LEU A 101 -16.15 -18.44 2.92
CA LEU A 101 -14.82 -18.99 3.07
C LEU A 101 -14.78 -20.43 3.60
N ASP A 102 -15.85 -20.90 4.26
CA ASP A 102 -15.82 -22.22 4.91
C ASP A 102 -17.19 -22.90 5.06
N ARG A 103 -17.91 -23.03 3.94
CA ARG A 103 -19.27 -23.62 3.92
C ARG A 103 -19.35 -25.06 4.41
N ALA A 104 -18.21 -25.77 4.41
CA ALA A 104 -18.13 -27.16 4.84
C ALA A 104 -18.02 -27.31 6.36
N ALA A 105 -17.62 -26.25 7.08
CA ALA A 105 -17.59 -26.25 8.52
C ALA A 105 -19.01 -26.17 9.11
N GLU A 106 -19.16 -26.58 10.37
CA GLU A 106 -20.40 -26.38 11.11
C GLU A 106 -20.70 -24.86 11.23
N PRO A 107 -21.94 -24.42 10.95
CA PRO A 107 -22.30 -23.02 11.06
C PRO A 107 -22.03 -22.46 12.47
N PRO A 108 -21.53 -21.23 12.60
CA PRO A 108 -21.25 -20.64 13.91
C PRO A 108 -22.56 -20.41 14.69
N ALA A 109 -22.77 -21.18 15.76
CA ALA A 109 -23.86 -20.94 16.71
C ALA A 109 -23.43 -19.91 17.79
N HIS A 110 -22.19 -20.04 18.26
CA HIS A 110 -21.53 -19.12 19.19
C HIS A 110 -20.05 -19.01 18.80
N ALA A 111 -19.38 -17.94 19.24
CA ALA A 111 -17.95 -17.81 19.07
C ALA A 111 -17.27 -17.29 20.33
N ARG A 112 -16.01 -17.69 20.51
CA ARG A 112 -15.14 -17.09 21.52
C ARG A 112 -14.67 -15.72 21.02
N VAL A 113 -14.78 -14.72 21.89
CA VAL A 113 -14.27 -13.37 21.65
C VAL A 113 -13.31 -13.02 22.80
N PRO A 114 -12.02 -13.34 22.68
CA PRO A 114 -11.06 -13.11 23.76
C PRO A 114 -10.79 -11.61 23.95
N GLU A 115 -10.57 -11.19 25.20
CA GLU A 115 -10.11 -9.84 25.51
C GLU A 115 -8.64 -9.66 25.12
N LEU A 116 -8.36 -8.62 24.32
CA LEU A 116 -7.04 -8.32 23.76
C LEU A 116 -6.39 -7.06 24.37
N VAL A 117 -6.95 -6.53 25.46
CA VAL A 117 -6.42 -5.37 26.17
C VAL A 117 -5.09 -5.74 26.84
N ALA A 118 -4.09 -4.88 26.68
CA ALA A 118 -2.79 -4.97 27.33
C ALA A 118 -2.08 -3.61 27.26
N SER A 119 -1.02 -3.45 28.06
CA SER A 119 -0.22 -2.21 28.07
C SER A 119 0.61 -2.07 26.80
N GLY A 120 0.40 -0.98 26.07
CA GLY A 120 1.16 -0.62 24.88
C GLY A 120 0.98 -1.58 23.67
N PRO A 121 1.52 -1.19 22.50
CA PRO A 121 1.46 -2.02 21.29
C PRO A 121 2.14 -3.39 21.44
N GLU A 122 3.27 -3.45 22.15
CA GLU A 122 4.01 -4.69 22.41
C GLU A 122 3.21 -5.66 23.27
N GLY A 123 2.61 -5.17 24.38
CA GLY A 123 1.77 -5.98 25.24
C GLY A 123 0.54 -6.51 24.51
N ARG A 124 -0.12 -5.66 23.71
CA ARG A 124 -1.25 -6.10 22.87
C ARG A 124 -0.83 -7.15 21.85
N THR A 125 0.34 -7.00 21.23
CA THR A 125 0.88 -8.00 20.29
C THR A 125 1.11 -9.35 20.97
N ALA A 126 1.70 -9.34 22.18
CA ALA A 126 1.91 -10.56 22.97
C ALA A 126 0.57 -11.21 23.36
N ARG A 127 -0.41 -10.41 23.78
CA ARG A 127 -1.75 -10.92 24.12
C ARG A 127 -2.46 -11.53 22.91
N THR A 128 -2.38 -10.88 21.75
CA THR A 128 -2.92 -11.42 20.48
C THR A 128 -2.25 -12.75 20.11
N ALA A 129 -0.93 -12.87 20.22
CA ALA A 129 -0.24 -14.13 19.91
C ALA A 129 -0.66 -15.27 20.85
N LEU A 130 -0.89 -14.98 22.14
CA LEU A 130 -1.42 -15.95 23.09
C LEU A 130 -2.87 -16.35 22.73
N ALA A 131 -3.74 -15.38 22.43
CA ALA A 131 -5.12 -15.66 22.04
C ALA A 131 -5.22 -16.52 20.76
N LEU A 132 -4.35 -16.27 19.77
CA LEU A 132 -4.27 -17.10 18.56
C LEU A 132 -3.84 -18.53 18.86
N ARG A 133 -2.92 -18.73 19.81
CA ARG A 133 -2.49 -20.07 20.25
C ARG A 133 -3.64 -20.80 20.94
N GLU A 134 -4.24 -20.18 21.95
CA GLU A 134 -5.39 -20.71 22.70
C GLU A 134 -6.54 -21.09 21.77
N ALA A 135 -6.86 -20.23 20.81
CA ALA A 135 -7.91 -20.48 19.82
C ALA A 135 -7.57 -21.61 18.84
N THR A 136 -6.30 -21.79 18.49
CA THR A 136 -5.87 -22.88 17.61
C THR A 136 -5.86 -24.23 18.32
N GLU A 137 -5.61 -24.24 19.63
CA GLU A 137 -5.69 -25.42 20.50
C GLU A 137 -7.15 -25.83 20.76
N ALA A 138 -8.06 -24.86 20.88
CA ALA A 138 -9.51 -25.06 21.00
C ALA A 138 -10.18 -25.42 19.64
N ARG A 139 -9.70 -26.49 18.99
CA ARG A 139 -10.26 -26.95 17.70
C ARG A 139 -11.75 -27.28 17.81
N GLY A 140 -12.45 -27.12 16.69
CA GLY A 140 -13.90 -27.31 16.60
C GLY A 140 -14.72 -26.07 16.92
N GLU A 141 -14.09 -25.00 17.44
CA GLU A 141 -14.79 -23.76 17.79
C GLU A 141 -14.44 -22.60 16.85
N TRP A 142 -15.39 -21.69 16.67
CA TRP A 142 -15.15 -20.40 16.01
C TRP A 142 -14.59 -19.40 17.03
N THR A 143 -13.51 -18.71 16.70
CA THR A 143 -13.00 -17.59 17.50
C THR A 143 -12.89 -16.33 16.65
N LEU A 144 -13.42 -15.21 17.16
CA LEU A 144 -13.29 -13.88 16.58
C LEU A 144 -12.38 -13.02 17.44
N LEU A 145 -11.23 -12.64 16.90
CA LEU A 145 -10.36 -11.63 17.49
C LEU A 145 -10.77 -10.28 16.90
N ASP A 146 -11.33 -9.41 17.74
CA ASP A 146 -11.71 -8.05 17.40
C ASP A 146 -10.54 -7.09 17.62
N HIS A 147 -10.14 -6.36 16.57
CA HIS A 147 -8.99 -5.46 16.58
C HIS A 147 -7.72 -6.05 17.25
N PRO A 148 -7.23 -7.22 16.80
CA PRO A 148 -5.98 -7.75 17.32
C PRO A 148 -4.81 -6.84 16.96
N MET A 149 -3.78 -6.77 17.81
CA MET A 149 -2.55 -6.06 17.46
C MET A 149 -1.53 -7.07 16.94
N LEU A 150 -1.02 -6.82 15.74
CA LEU A 150 0.02 -7.61 15.10
C LEU A 150 1.30 -6.80 14.99
N ALA A 151 2.45 -7.47 14.99
CA ALA A 151 3.73 -6.83 14.72
C ALA A 151 4.38 -7.43 13.47
N LEU A 152 4.85 -6.56 12.58
CA LEU A 152 5.63 -6.92 11.40
C LEU A 152 6.98 -6.20 11.46
N ASP A 153 8.09 -6.94 11.37
CA ASP A 153 9.41 -6.32 11.27
C ASP A 153 9.59 -5.68 9.88
N VAL A 154 9.92 -4.39 9.87
CA VAL A 154 10.21 -3.61 8.67
C VAL A 154 11.56 -2.93 8.85
N ALA A 155 12.56 -3.40 8.10
CA ALA A 155 13.94 -2.91 8.18
C ALA A 155 14.52 -2.89 9.62
N GLY A 156 14.16 -3.87 10.45
CA GLY A 156 14.63 -3.99 11.83
C GLY A 156 13.90 -3.11 12.84
N SER A 157 12.75 -2.54 12.47
CA SER A 157 11.84 -1.81 13.35
C SER A 157 10.45 -2.45 13.31
N PRO A 158 9.75 -2.60 14.46
CA PRO A 158 8.40 -3.13 14.47
C PRO A 158 7.40 -2.12 13.90
N ALA A 159 6.59 -2.57 12.95
CA ALA A 159 5.34 -1.94 12.55
C ALA A 159 4.18 -2.63 13.29
N PHE A 160 3.46 -1.86 14.11
CA PHE A 160 2.27 -2.34 14.82
C PHE A 160 1.03 -2.13 13.95
N LEU A 161 0.25 -3.19 13.79
CA LEU A 161 -0.78 -3.32 12.77
C LEU A 161 -2.07 -3.84 13.40
N GLU A 162 -3.16 -3.14 13.17
CA GLU A 162 -4.49 -3.50 13.70
C GLU A 162 -5.41 -3.80 12.51
N PRO A 163 -5.60 -5.08 12.12
CA PRO A 163 -6.68 -5.46 11.22
C PRO A 163 -8.03 -5.25 11.91
N ASP A 164 -9.10 -5.12 11.12
CA ASP A 164 -10.44 -4.95 11.66
C ASP A 164 -10.86 -6.20 12.46
N ALA A 165 -10.60 -7.40 11.94
CA ALA A 165 -10.72 -8.64 12.72
C ALA A 165 -9.85 -9.79 12.17
N VAL A 166 -9.63 -10.80 13.01
CA VAL A 166 -9.07 -12.09 12.61
C VAL A 166 -9.99 -13.21 13.11
N VAL A 167 -10.34 -14.14 12.23
CA VAL A 167 -11.13 -15.32 12.59
C VAL A 167 -10.25 -16.56 12.61
N VAL A 168 -10.33 -17.32 13.69
CA VAL A 168 -9.82 -18.69 13.77
C VAL A 168 -10.99 -19.63 13.48
N HIS A 169 -10.83 -20.40 12.41
CA HIS A 169 -11.78 -21.39 11.95
C HIS A 169 -11.74 -22.64 12.84
N PRO A 170 -12.80 -23.48 12.84
CA PRO A 170 -12.81 -24.75 13.60
C PRO A 170 -11.66 -25.71 13.26
N ASP A 171 -11.10 -25.62 12.05
CA ASP A 171 -9.93 -26.39 11.62
C ASP A 171 -8.59 -25.84 12.15
N GLY A 172 -8.61 -24.74 12.90
CA GLY A 172 -7.45 -24.04 13.46
C GLY A 172 -6.76 -23.07 12.48
N SER A 173 -7.28 -22.88 11.27
CA SER A 173 -6.73 -21.93 10.31
C SER A 173 -7.23 -20.50 10.52
N TRP A 174 -6.43 -19.52 10.11
CA TRP A 174 -6.68 -18.11 10.41
C TRP A 174 -7.03 -17.31 9.15
N THR A 175 -8.02 -16.44 9.26
CA THR A 175 -8.49 -15.55 8.19
C THR A 175 -8.50 -14.11 8.66
N VAL A 176 -7.92 -13.22 7.86
CA VAL A 176 -8.08 -11.77 8.04
C VAL A 176 -9.43 -11.32 7.53
N VAL A 177 -10.09 -10.44 8.28
CA VAL A 177 -11.32 -9.76 7.87
C VAL A 177 -11.04 -8.27 7.78
N GLU A 178 -11.33 -7.69 6.61
CA GLU A 178 -11.31 -6.25 6.35
C GLU A 178 -12.72 -5.73 6.24
N ILE A 179 -13.07 -4.72 7.02
CA ILE A 179 -14.34 -4.02 6.98
C ILE A 179 -14.12 -2.66 6.32
N LYS A 180 -14.92 -2.35 5.30
CA LYS A 180 -14.82 -1.06 4.59
C LYS A 180 -16.20 -0.50 4.33
N SER A 181 -16.32 0.82 4.34
CA SER A 181 -17.61 1.53 4.27
C SER A 181 -18.01 1.98 2.85
N PHE A 182 -17.29 1.53 1.82
CA PHE A 182 -17.71 1.73 0.42
C PHE A 182 -18.69 0.63 0.00
N PRO A 183 -19.71 0.91 -0.81
CA PRO A 183 -20.74 -0.07 -1.15
C PRO A 183 -20.23 -1.17 -2.09
N MET A 184 -20.78 -2.37 -1.93
CA MET A 184 -20.81 -3.42 -2.96
C MET A 184 -22.15 -3.33 -3.70
N LEU A 185 -22.10 -2.90 -4.97
CA LEU A 185 -23.25 -2.77 -5.87
C LEU A 185 -23.41 -4.08 -6.64
N ASP A 186 -24.58 -4.72 -6.54
CA ASP A 186 -24.89 -5.96 -7.27
C ASP A 186 -23.80 -7.05 -7.09
N GLY A 187 -23.24 -7.15 -5.88
CA GLY A 187 -22.20 -8.11 -5.53
C GLY A 187 -20.78 -7.74 -5.95
N SER A 188 -20.58 -6.55 -6.53
CA SER A 188 -19.27 -6.05 -6.97
C SER A 188 -18.92 -4.71 -6.29
N ALA A 189 -17.67 -4.52 -5.93
CA ALA A 189 -17.16 -3.23 -5.47
C ALA A 189 -16.17 -2.64 -6.49
N ASP A 190 -15.95 -1.33 -6.36
CA ASP A 190 -14.91 -0.60 -7.10
C ASP A 190 -13.57 -1.36 -7.06
N PRO A 191 -13.02 -1.80 -8.22
CA PRO A 191 -11.79 -2.59 -8.25
C PRO A 191 -10.57 -1.89 -7.65
N ALA A 192 -10.49 -0.56 -7.70
CA ALA A 192 -9.40 0.19 -7.10
C ALA A 192 -9.50 0.16 -5.56
N LYS A 193 -10.71 0.25 -5.01
CA LYS A 193 -10.94 0.14 -3.57
C LYS A 193 -10.70 -1.28 -3.06
N VAL A 194 -11.20 -2.29 -3.77
CA VAL A 194 -10.91 -3.71 -3.48
C VAL A 194 -9.41 -3.97 -3.53
N GLY A 195 -8.72 -3.47 -4.56
CA GLY A 195 -7.28 -3.60 -4.69
C GLY A 195 -6.51 -2.94 -3.54
N ALA A 196 -6.99 -1.80 -3.02
CA ALA A 196 -6.40 -1.14 -1.86
C ALA A 196 -6.59 -1.97 -0.57
N ALA A 197 -7.82 -2.42 -0.30
CA ALA A 197 -8.11 -3.29 0.84
C ALA A 197 -7.29 -4.60 0.77
N ALA A 198 -7.19 -5.22 -0.40
CA ALA A 198 -6.38 -6.43 -0.60
C ALA A 198 -4.88 -6.21 -0.30
N ARG A 199 -4.34 -5.02 -0.61
CA ARG A 199 -2.93 -4.70 -0.27
C ARG A 199 -2.74 -4.49 1.23
N GLN A 200 -3.70 -3.88 1.92
CA GLN A 200 -3.67 -3.78 3.39
C GLN A 200 -3.80 -5.17 4.04
N ALA A 201 -4.80 -5.95 3.63
CA ALA A 201 -4.99 -7.32 4.09
C ALA A 201 -3.75 -8.21 3.92
N ALA A 202 -3.03 -8.05 2.80
CA ALA A 202 -1.78 -8.78 2.56
C ALA A 202 -0.70 -8.47 3.61
N VAL A 203 -0.65 -7.25 4.15
CA VAL A 203 0.29 -6.88 5.23
C VAL A 203 -0.08 -7.62 6.51
N TYR A 204 -1.36 -7.67 6.87
CA TYR A 204 -1.85 -8.41 8.05
C TYR A 204 -1.61 -9.92 7.91
N VAL A 205 -1.87 -10.49 6.73
CA VAL A 205 -1.55 -11.89 6.42
C VAL A 205 -0.06 -12.17 6.62
N MET A 206 0.83 -11.30 6.15
CA MET A 206 2.28 -11.48 6.37
C MET A 206 2.66 -11.42 7.85
N ALA A 207 2.03 -10.54 8.65
CA ALA A 207 2.27 -10.47 10.09
C ALA A 207 1.78 -11.75 10.81
N LEU A 208 0.59 -12.25 10.44
CA LEU A 208 0.08 -13.53 10.96
C LEU A 208 0.96 -14.72 10.55
N GLU A 209 1.49 -14.75 9.33
CA GLU A 209 2.42 -15.80 8.88
C GLU A 209 3.68 -15.84 9.77
N GLN A 210 4.19 -14.69 10.22
CA GLN A 210 5.31 -14.64 11.17
C GLN A 210 4.94 -15.19 12.55
N ILE A 211 3.73 -14.92 13.04
CA ILE A 211 3.23 -15.46 14.31
C ILE A 211 3.06 -16.98 14.19
N ALA A 212 2.39 -17.46 13.14
CA ALA A 212 2.18 -18.89 12.89
C ALA A 212 3.51 -19.66 12.80
N ALA A 213 4.50 -19.10 12.10
CA ALA A 213 5.83 -19.69 12.00
C ALA A 213 6.54 -19.80 13.36
N ARG A 214 6.39 -18.80 14.24
CA ARG A 214 6.92 -18.87 15.61
C ARG A 214 6.20 -19.95 16.41
N LEU A 215 4.87 -19.99 16.37
CA LEU A 215 4.08 -21.00 17.09
C LEU A 215 4.40 -22.44 16.68
N GLY A 216 4.71 -22.68 15.40
CA GLY A 216 5.12 -24.00 14.91
C GLY A 216 6.59 -24.35 15.19
N ALA A 217 7.41 -23.37 15.57
CA ALA A 217 8.83 -23.58 15.89
C ALA A 217 9.09 -23.76 17.39
N GLU A 218 8.15 -23.38 18.26
CA GLU A 218 8.23 -23.61 19.70
C GLU A 218 8.24 -25.12 19.99
N PRO A 219 9.33 -25.70 20.55
CA PRO A 219 9.31 -27.06 21.05
C PRO A 219 8.30 -27.14 22.19
N GLY A 220 7.49 -28.20 22.25
CA GLY A 220 6.65 -28.47 23.43
C GLY A 220 7.49 -28.34 24.70
N GLY A 221 7.08 -27.43 25.60
CA GLY A 221 7.95 -26.90 26.65
C GLY A 221 8.58 -27.98 27.56
N GLY A 222 9.88 -27.87 27.76
CA GLY A 222 10.64 -28.67 28.71
C GLY A 222 12.15 -28.67 28.39
N ALA A 223 13.00 -28.52 29.40
CA ALA A 223 14.44 -28.63 29.25
C ALA A 223 14.82 -30.07 28.84
N GLU A 224 14.93 -30.31 27.53
CA GLU A 224 15.18 -31.64 27.00
C GLU A 224 16.53 -31.75 26.28
N THR A 225 17.17 -32.90 26.51
CA THR A 225 18.49 -33.30 26.01
C THR A 225 18.55 -33.32 24.47
N ALA A 226 19.77 -33.32 23.90
CA ALA A 226 19.98 -33.29 22.45
C ALA A 226 19.34 -34.47 21.68
N GLU A 227 19.01 -35.56 22.37
CA GLU A 227 18.34 -36.75 21.83
C GLU A 227 16.82 -36.56 21.76
N ALA A 228 16.22 -36.00 22.80
CA ALA A 228 14.80 -35.64 22.83
C ALA A 228 14.45 -34.51 21.84
N ARG A 229 15.37 -33.58 21.56
CA ARG A 229 15.20 -32.59 20.46
C ARG A 229 15.09 -33.23 19.07
N ARG A 230 15.78 -34.36 18.81
CA ARG A 230 15.70 -35.08 17.53
C ARG A 230 14.37 -35.84 17.40
N GLN A 231 13.78 -36.28 18.51
CA GLN A 231 12.47 -36.94 18.54
C GLN A 231 11.30 -35.92 18.58
N SER A 232 11.47 -34.78 19.24
CA SER A 232 10.54 -33.63 19.26
C SER A 232 10.37 -32.99 17.88
N ALA A 233 11.43 -32.91 17.07
CA ALA A 233 11.35 -32.44 15.68
C ALA A 233 10.46 -33.31 14.77
N SER A 234 10.19 -34.57 15.17
CA SER A 234 9.23 -35.47 14.50
C SER A 234 7.80 -35.32 15.00
N ASN A 235 7.58 -34.60 16.11
CA ASN A 235 6.29 -34.47 16.82
C ASN A 235 5.84 -33.01 17.00
N SER A 236 6.53 -32.03 16.39
CA SER A 236 6.10 -30.63 16.40
C SER A 236 4.77 -30.50 15.67
N ALA A 237 3.74 -30.01 16.36
CA ALA A 237 2.47 -29.71 15.72
C ALA A 237 2.70 -28.78 14.51
N PRO A 238 2.06 -29.03 13.36
CA PRO A 238 2.25 -28.20 12.19
C PRO A 238 1.84 -26.76 12.50
N ALA A 239 2.64 -25.80 12.02
CA ALA A 239 2.34 -24.38 12.16
C ALA A 239 0.89 -24.08 11.73
N PRO A 240 0.15 -23.25 12.47
CA PRO A 240 -1.22 -22.90 12.10
C PRO A 240 -1.27 -22.30 10.69
N ARG A 241 -2.28 -22.69 9.89
CA ARG A 241 -2.39 -22.24 8.51
C ARG A 241 -3.02 -20.85 8.44
N VAL A 242 -2.29 -19.86 7.93
CA VAL A 242 -2.87 -18.56 7.55
C VAL A 242 -3.47 -18.66 6.15
N ARG A 243 -4.76 -18.37 6.00
CA ARG A 243 -5.46 -18.40 4.71
C ARG A 243 -5.12 -17.15 3.89
N HIS A 244 -4.95 -17.33 2.58
CA HIS A 244 -4.71 -16.22 1.64
C HIS A 244 -5.97 -15.71 0.95
N ARG A 245 -7.14 -16.31 1.22
CA ARG A 245 -8.43 -15.71 0.90
C ARG A 245 -8.93 -15.00 2.15
N ILE A 246 -8.95 -13.68 2.11
CA ILE A 246 -9.45 -12.83 3.19
C ILE A 246 -10.94 -12.56 2.96
N LEU A 247 -11.64 -12.13 4.01
CA LEU A 247 -13.01 -11.63 3.88
C LEU A 247 -13.00 -10.10 3.78
N LEU A 248 -13.50 -9.56 2.68
CA LEU A 248 -13.80 -8.14 2.55
C LEU A 248 -15.28 -7.92 2.83
N VAL A 249 -15.62 -7.26 3.94
CA VAL A 249 -16.98 -6.92 4.35
C VAL A 249 -17.27 -5.46 3.96
N CYS A 250 -18.39 -5.25 3.27
CA CYS A 250 -18.84 -3.92 2.86
C CYS A 250 -20.36 -3.79 2.97
N PRO A 251 -20.91 -2.56 3.01
CA PRO A 251 -22.34 -2.36 2.89
C PRO A 251 -22.88 -2.89 1.56
N LYS A 252 -24.02 -3.58 1.61
CA LYS A 252 -24.75 -4.05 0.42
C LYS A 252 -25.52 -2.89 -0.20
N ASP A 253 -25.28 -2.65 -1.48
CA ASP A 253 -25.91 -1.59 -2.27
C ASP A 253 -25.81 -0.24 -1.55
N PHE A 254 -26.92 0.46 -1.35
CA PHE A 254 -26.97 1.72 -0.58
C PHE A 254 -27.49 1.53 0.85
N SER A 255 -27.54 0.30 1.35
CA SER A 255 -28.01 -0.03 2.70
C SER A 255 -26.84 -0.15 3.68
N ASN A 256 -27.13 -0.20 4.99
CA ASN A 256 -26.16 -0.59 6.01
C ASN A 256 -26.18 -2.10 6.29
N LEU A 257 -26.72 -2.94 5.39
CA LEU A 257 -26.67 -4.39 5.55
C LEU A 257 -25.28 -4.90 5.18
N PRO A 258 -24.60 -5.68 6.04
CA PRO A 258 -23.33 -6.28 5.70
C PRO A 258 -23.47 -7.28 4.54
N THR A 259 -22.55 -7.22 3.59
CA THR A 259 -22.29 -8.30 2.64
C THR A 259 -20.78 -8.49 2.53
N ALA A 260 -20.34 -9.60 1.94
CA ALA A 260 -18.92 -9.93 1.89
C ALA A 260 -18.48 -10.54 0.57
N SER A 261 -17.20 -10.37 0.26
CA SER A 261 -16.51 -11.02 -0.84
C SER A 261 -15.20 -11.66 -0.37
N ALA A 262 -14.94 -12.88 -0.84
CA ALA A 262 -13.70 -13.59 -0.58
C ALA A 262 -12.61 -13.12 -1.57
N VAL A 263 -11.57 -12.46 -1.07
CA VAL A 263 -10.52 -11.87 -1.92
C VAL A 263 -9.21 -12.65 -1.76
N ASP A 264 -8.66 -13.15 -2.87
CA ASP A 264 -7.33 -13.78 -2.87
C ASP A 264 -6.23 -12.70 -2.86
N VAL A 265 -5.38 -12.73 -1.84
CA VAL A 265 -4.32 -11.73 -1.64
C VAL A 265 -2.92 -12.25 -1.98
N ARG A 266 -2.77 -13.45 -2.57
CA ARG A 266 -1.44 -14.03 -2.86
C ARG A 266 -0.57 -13.12 -3.73
N LYS A 267 -1.18 -12.47 -4.74
CA LYS A 267 -0.48 -11.51 -5.61
C LYS A 267 0.02 -10.31 -4.82
N GLN A 268 -0.85 -9.71 -4.00
CA GLN A 268 -0.56 -8.54 -3.17
C GLN A 268 0.52 -8.88 -2.14
N ARG A 269 0.39 -10.01 -1.43
CA ARG A 269 1.38 -10.54 -0.49
C ARG A 269 2.75 -10.71 -1.15
N ALA A 270 2.81 -11.31 -2.34
CA ALA A 270 4.08 -11.48 -3.07
C ALA A 270 4.71 -10.14 -3.47
N VAL A 271 3.92 -9.14 -3.87
CA VAL A 271 4.43 -7.79 -4.17
C VAL A 271 4.94 -7.10 -2.92
N THR A 272 4.14 -7.08 -1.84
CA THR A 272 4.51 -6.47 -0.56
C THR A 272 5.78 -7.10 0.01
N SER A 273 5.87 -8.44 0.06
CA SER A 273 7.07 -9.15 0.50
C SER A 273 8.32 -8.76 -0.27
N ARG A 274 8.24 -8.66 -1.61
CA ARG A 274 9.35 -8.18 -2.43
C ARG A 274 9.72 -6.72 -2.15
N GLN A 275 8.76 -5.85 -1.84
CA GLN A 275 9.05 -4.46 -1.50
C GLN A 275 9.69 -4.33 -0.13
N LEU A 276 9.19 -5.04 0.88
CA LEU A 276 9.82 -5.02 2.21
C LEU A 276 11.25 -5.57 2.16
N ALA A 277 11.49 -6.61 1.36
CA ALA A 277 12.84 -7.12 1.11
C ALA A 277 13.74 -6.11 0.34
N ARG A 278 13.18 -5.16 -0.40
CA ARG A 278 13.94 -4.08 -1.07
C ARG A 278 14.16 -2.87 -0.19
N LEU A 279 13.34 -2.65 0.84
CA LEU A 279 13.61 -1.61 1.84
C LEU A 279 14.95 -1.84 2.57
N THR A 280 15.47 -3.07 2.57
CA THR A 280 16.84 -3.35 3.03
C THR A 280 17.93 -2.86 2.06
N ARG A 281 17.58 -2.12 1.01
CA ARG A 281 18.49 -1.41 0.10
C ARG A 281 18.20 0.09 0.08
N ILE A 282 17.61 0.60 1.16
CA ILE A 282 17.38 2.03 1.33
C ILE A 282 18.71 2.79 1.42
N GLU A 283 19.80 2.12 1.80
CA GLU A 283 21.16 2.65 1.70
C GLU A 283 21.50 3.14 0.30
N ASP A 284 21.15 2.39 -0.76
CA ASP A 284 21.44 2.76 -2.15
C ASP A 284 20.74 4.07 -2.54
N ILE A 285 19.54 4.31 -2.01
CA ILE A 285 18.82 5.57 -2.24
C ILE A 285 19.46 6.68 -1.44
N ALA A 286 19.79 6.42 -0.17
CA ALA A 286 20.43 7.40 0.71
C ALA A 286 21.80 7.83 0.16
N ASP A 287 22.58 6.92 -0.43
CA ASP A 287 23.89 7.16 -1.06
C ASP A 287 23.85 8.13 -2.24
N THR A 288 22.69 8.26 -2.89
CA THR A 288 22.51 9.22 -3.98
C THR A 288 22.12 10.62 -3.53
N LEU A 289 21.87 10.82 -2.23
CA LEU A 289 21.42 12.10 -1.70
C LEU A 289 22.58 13.07 -1.50
N PRO A 290 22.39 14.36 -1.79
CA PRO A 290 23.35 15.40 -1.42
C PRO A 290 23.70 15.35 0.08
N ALA A 291 24.96 15.66 0.40
CA ALA A 291 25.38 15.76 1.80
C ALA A 291 24.55 16.84 2.53
N GLY A 292 24.11 16.55 3.76
CA GLY A 292 23.28 17.46 4.55
C GLY A 292 21.80 17.47 4.19
N THR A 293 21.33 16.60 3.28
CA THR A 293 19.89 16.47 2.98
C THR A 293 19.10 16.20 4.26
N CYS A 294 18.06 17.00 4.52
CA CYS A 294 17.14 16.84 5.63
C CYS A 294 15.70 17.10 5.15
N PHE A 295 14.74 16.32 5.62
CA PHE A 295 13.31 16.41 5.27
C PHE A 295 12.47 16.98 6.43
N SER A 296 13.10 17.72 7.36
CA SER A 296 12.38 18.35 8.46
C SER A 296 11.39 19.39 7.92
N PRO A 297 10.10 19.30 8.28
CA PRO A 297 9.10 20.32 7.91
C PRO A 297 9.39 21.72 8.46
N GLU A 298 10.36 21.88 9.37
CA GLU A 298 10.77 23.15 9.96
C GLU A 298 11.78 23.93 9.09
N LEU A 299 12.32 23.29 8.04
CA LEU A 299 13.20 23.97 7.09
C LEU A 299 12.46 25.06 6.30
N PRO A 300 13.16 26.12 5.84
CA PRO A 300 12.61 27.06 4.88
C PRO A 300 12.05 26.34 3.65
N GLU A 301 10.93 26.81 3.11
CA GLU A 301 10.19 26.14 2.02
C GLU A 301 11.08 25.82 0.81
N ALA A 302 11.99 26.74 0.45
CA ALA A 302 12.92 26.55 -0.66
C ALA A 302 13.89 25.39 -0.42
N ASP A 303 14.47 25.30 0.77
CA ASP A 303 15.42 24.25 1.16
C ASP A 303 14.71 22.90 1.27
N LEU A 304 13.50 22.89 1.85
CA LEU A 304 12.67 21.70 1.96
C LEU A 304 12.26 21.16 0.58
N THR A 305 11.89 22.07 -0.33
CA THR A 305 11.56 21.74 -1.71
C THR A 305 12.76 21.12 -2.42
N ALA A 306 13.94 21.73 -2.32
CA ALA A 306 15.18 21.21 -2.90
C ALA A 306 15.53 19.83 -2.34
N ALA A 307 15.43 19.64 -1.02
CA ALA A 307 15.67 18.36 -0.37
C ALA A 307 14.72 17.27 -0.90
N VAL A 308 13.41 17.52 -0.92
CA VAL A 308 12.41 16.56 -1.40
C VAL A 308 12.58 16.25 -2.89
N GLU A 309 12.95 17.25 -3.69
CA GLU A 309 13.14 17.11 -5.13
C GLU A 309 14.46 16.44 -5.53
N SER A 310 15.47 16.47 -4.66
CA SER A 310 16.70 15.69 -4.84
C SER A 310 16.45 14.19 -4.96
N VAL A 311 15.31 13.70 -4.45
CA VAL A 311 14.88 12.31 -4.59
C VAL A 311 13.83 12.18 -5.68
N PRO A 312 14.08 11.43 -6.77
CA PRO A 312 13.09 11.26 -7.82
C PRO A 312 11.80 10.61 -7.32
N ALA A 313 10.66 11.22 -7.66
CA ALA A 313 9.35 10.61 -7.50
C ALA A 313 8.94 9.89 -8.79
N THR A 314 8.20 8.80 -8.65
CA THR A 314 7.52 8.14 -9.77
C THR A 314 6.02 8.34 -9.57
N TYR A 315 5.52 9.52 -9.93
CA TYR A 315 4.10 9.81 -9.78
C TYR A 315 3.25 8.85 -10.64
N ALA A 316 2.07 8.51 -10.14
CA ALA A 316 1.00 7.88 -10.89
C ALA A 316 -0.33 8.34 -10.26
N PRO A 317 -1.46 8.36 -11.00
CA PRO A 317 -2.74 8.83 -10.47
C PRO A 317 -3.19 8.10 -9.19
N GLU A 318 -2.82 6.84 -9.02
CA GLU A 318 -3.16 6.06 -7.82
C GLU A 318 -2.47 6.59 -6.55
N CYS A 319 -1.41 7.40 -6.69
CA CYS A 319 -0.80 8.08 -5.55
C CYS A 319 -1.82 8.97 -4.82
N LEU A 320 -2.81 9.54 -5.53
CA LEU A 320 -3.86 10.37 -4.94
C LEU A 320 -4.76 9.63 -3.95
N SER A 321 -4.72 8.30 -3.89
CA SER A 321 -5.42 7.50 -2.87
C SER A 321 -4.49 6.95 -1.77
N ALA A 322 -3.17 6.98 -2.00
CA ALA A 322 -2.19 6.18 -1.25
C ALA A 322 -1.00 6.95 -0.67
N CYS A 323 -0.70 8.17 -1.11
CA CYS A 323 0.50 8.90 -0.71
C CYS A 323 0.20 10.37 -0.36
N GLU A 324 0.63 10.81 0.82
CA GLU A 324 0.42 12.16 1.32
C GLU A 324 1.12 13.24 0.46
N LEU A 325 2.20 12.88 -0.25
CA LEU A 325 2.88 13.79 -1.19
C LEU A 325 2.27 13.81 -2.60
N ALA A 326 1.15 13.15 -2.84
CA ALA A 326 0.61 12.97 -4.19
C ALA A 326 0.29 14.29 -4.90
N PHE A 327 -0.22 15.30 -4.19
CA PHE A 327 -0.53 16.61 -4.79
C PHE A 327 0.73 17.35 -5.23
N HIS A 328 1.74 17.43 -4.36
CA HIS A 328 3.06 17.98 -4.71
C HIS A 328 3.66 17.24 -5.92
N CYS A 329 3.69 15.91 -5.90
CA CYS A 329 4.27 15.11 -6.98
C CYS A 329 3.46 15.21 -8.29
N ARG A 330 2.13 15.38 -8.21
CA ARG A 330 1.27 15.63 -9.38
C ARG A 330 1.56 16.99 -10.00
N ALA A 331 1.71 18.03 -9.18
CA ALA A 331 2.06 19.37 -9.65
C ALA A 331 3.40 19.34 -10.40
N ARG A 332 4.44 18.72 -9.82
CA ARG A 332 5.74 18.55 -10.48
C ARG A 332 5.67 17.70 -11.75
N SER A 333 4.92 16.59 -11.73
CA SER A 333 4.70 15.78 -12.93
C SER A 333 4.02 16.57 -14.06
N ARG A 334 3.12 17.49 -13.74
CA ARG A 334 2.45 18.35 -14.74
C ARG A 334 3.36 19.45 -15.26
N ALA A 335 4.09 20.11 -14.36
CA ALA A 335 5.04 21.17 -14.74
C ALA A 335 6.14 20.64 -15.65
N ALA A 336 6.62 19.42 -15.42
CA ALA A 336 7.61 18.75 -16.27
C ALA A 336 7.01 18.12 -17.55
N GLY A 337 5.71 18.27 -17.80
CA GLY A 337 5.05 17.63 -18.94
C GLY A 337 5.12 16.09 -18.92
N ALA A 338 5.31 15.45 -17.77
CA ALA A 338 5.59 14.02 -17.70
C ALA A 338 4.33 13.17 -17.93
N VAL A 339 4.48 12.13 -18.77
CA VAL A 339 3.39 11.20 -19.14
C VAL A 339 2.93 10.33 -17.97
N THR A 340 3.68 10.31 -16.86
CA THR A 340 3.29 9.66 -15.60
C THR A 340 1.95 10.15 -15.06
N SER A 341 1.56 11.38 -15.39
CA SER A 341 0.27 11.95 -15.02
C SER A 341 -0.93 11.31 -15.73
N LEU A 342 -0.70 10.64 -16.88
CA LEU A 342 -1.71 9.96 -17.68
C LEU A 342 -2.06 8.56 -17.18
N GLY A 343 -1.27 8.02 -16.24
CA GLY A 343 -1.48 6.69 -15.68
C GLY A 343 -0.54 5.62 -16.22
N ARG A 344 -0.48 4.49 -15.51
CA ARG A 344 0.50 3.44 -15.76
C ARG A 344 0.29 2.70 -17.08
N SER A 345 -0.97 2.49 -17.47
CA SER A 345 -1.31 1.83 -18.73
C SER A 345 -0.79 2.65 -19.91
N VAL A 346 -1.16 3.93 -19.96
CA VAL A 346 -0.71 4.86 -21.00
C VAL A 346 0.81 4.97 -21.01
N ARG A 347 1.44 5.15 -19.85
CA ARG A 347 2.91 5.19 -19.77
C ARG A 347 3.57 3.92 -20.31
N ALA A 348 3.00 2.74 -20.06
CA ALA A 348 3.56 1.48 -20.55
C ALA A 348 3.48 1.37 -22.08
N GLU A 349 2.40 1.86 -22.69
CA GLU A 349 2.22 1.90 -24.14
C GLU A 349 3.15 2.91 -24.83
N LEU A 350 3.50 4.00 -24.14
CA LEU A 350 4.37 5.06 -24.68
C LEU A 350 5.87 4.71 -24.68
N GLY A 351 6.25 3.57 -24.08
CA GLY A 351 7.64 3.08 -24.10
C GLY A 351 8.65 4.10 -23.56
N GLY A 352 9.59 4.50 -24.43
CA GLY A 352 10.66 5.45 -24.10
C GLY A 352 10.23 6.92 -24.10
N LEU A 353 9.03 7.26 -24.55
CA LEU A 353 8.54 8.64 -24.60
C LEU A 353 8.05 9.06 -23.21
N THR A 354 8.79 9.98 -22.57
CA THR A 354 8.57 10.30 -21.14
C THR A 354 7.83 11.62 -20.91
N THR A 355 7.77 12.49 -21.93
CA THR A 355 7.05 13.77 -21.86
C THR A 355 5.91 13.83 -22.88
N VAL A 356 4.89 14.62 -22.59
CA VAL A 356 3.77 14.89 -23.50
C VAL A 356 4.27 15.56 -24.79
N GLU A 357 5.31 16.40 -24.69
CA GLU A 357 5.94 17.03 -25.83
C GLU A 357 6.57 16.00 -26.78
N ASP A 358 7.37 15.08 -26.26
CA ASP A 358 7.98 14.00 -27.06
C ASP A 358 6.90 13.15 -27.75
N VAL A 359 5.82 12.84 -27.02
CA VAL A 359 4.69 12.06 -27.56
C VAL A 359 4.01 12.80 -28.72
N LEU A 360 3.77 14.10 -28.57
CA LEU A 360 3.15 14.91 -29.63
C LEU A 360 4.08 15.09 -30.83
N SER A 361 5.38 15.30 -30.59
CA SER A 361 6.39 15.39 -31.64
C SER A 361 6.50 14.08 -32.43
N ALA A 362 6.55 12.94 -31.74
CA ALA A 362 6.55 11.62 -32.37
C ALA A 362 5.28 11.36 -33.18
N ALA A 363 4.11 11.74 -32.64
CA ALA A 363 2.82 11.61 -33.30
C ALA A 363 2.70 12.46 -34.58
N ARG A 364 3.33 13.65 -34.60
CA ARG A 364 3.41 14.53 -35.79
C ARG A 364 4.47 14.09 -36.81
N GLY A 365 5.33 13.15 -36.46
CA GLY A 365 6.44 12.71 -37.31
C GLY A 365 7.63 13.67 -37.32
N GLU A 366 7.70 14.60 -36.37
CA GLU A 366 8.81 15.53 -36.18
C GLU A 366 10.01 14.85 -35.52
N SER A 367 9.75 13.79 -34.74
CA SER A 367 10.75 12.96 -34.07
C SER A 367 10.29 11.50 -33.97
N GLY A 368 11.10 10.67 -33.29
CA GLY A 368 10.81 9.26 -33.02
C GLY A 368 11.20 8.32 -34.17
N ASP A 369 11.75 7.17 -33.79
CA ASP A 369 12.07 6.08 -34.71
C ASP A 369 10.78 5.53 -35.34
N PRO A 370 10.63 5.57 -36.69
CA PRO A 370 9.47 4.99 -37.36
C PRO A 370 9.26 3.49 -37.09
N ASP A 371 10.33 2.76 -36.74
CA ASP A 371 10.28 1.32 -36.44
C ASP A 371 9.91 1.05 -34.97
N ASP A 372 9.86 2.08 -34.11
CA ASP A 372 9.36 1.95 -32.74
C ASP A 372 7.83 1.72 -32.77
N PRO A 373 7.32 0.60 -32.21
CA PRO A 373 5.89 0.29 -32.20
C PRO A 373 5.02 1.38 -31.55
N ALA A 374 5.52 2.06 -30.51
CA ALA A 374 4.81 3.14 -29.84
C ALA A 374 4.70 4.37 -30.76
N VAL A 375 5.78 4.73 -31.45
CA VAL A 375 5.79 5.84 -32.43
C VAL A 375 4.85 5.54 -33.59
N ALA A 376 4.90 4.31 -34.14
CA ALA A 376 4.00 3.88 -35.21
C ALA A 376 2.52 3.93 -34.78
N ALA A 377 2.20 3.51 -33.56
CA ALA A 377 0.86 3.60 -32.99
C ALA A 377 0.40 5.05 -32.81
N LEU A 378 1.27 5.93 -32.31
CA LEU A 378 0.99 7.36 -32.14
C LEU A 378 0.72 8.06 -33.47
N ARG A 379 1.54 7.83 -34.50
CA ARG A 379 1.33 8.38 -35.84
C ARG A 379 0.03 7.90 -36.47
N ARG A 380 -0.30 6.62 -36.28
CA ARG A 380 -1.61 6.06 -36.68
C ARG A 380 -2.75 6.76 -35.97
N ALA A 381 -2.67 6.94 -34.64
CA ALA A 381 -3.68 7.62 -33.86
C ALA A 381 -3.85 9.10 -34.26
N ALA A 382 -2.75 9.80 -34.54
CA ALA A 382 -2.76 11.19 -35.02
C ALA A 382 -3.48 11.32 -36.38
N ARG A 383 -3.18 10.42 -37.33
CA ARG A 383 -3.86 10.38 -38.63
C ARG A 383 -5.37 10.14 -38.47
N LEU A 384 -5.76 9.12 -37.69
CA LEU A 384 -7.18 8.82 -37.43
C LEU A 384 -7.90 9.99 -36.77
N ARG A 385 -7.23 10.69 -35.84
CA ARG A 385 -7.77 11.89 -35.21
C ARG A 385 -7.95 13.04 -36.22
N ALA A 386 -6.99 13.25 -37.12
CA ALA A 386 -7.09 14.29 -38.16
C ALA A 386 -8.26 14.01 -39.12
N GLU A 387 -8.39 12.76 -39.59
CA GLU A 387 -9.50 12.29 -40.41
C GLU A 387 -10.85 12.53 -39.71
N ALA A 388 -10.97 12.16 -38.43
CA ALA A 388 -12.18 12.36 -37.64
C ALA A 388 -12.55 13.83 -37.42
N LEU A 389 -11.57 14.74 -37.41
CA LEU A 389 -11.78 16.18 -37.26
C LEU A 389 -12.02 16.89 -38.60
N GLY A 390 -12.08 16.16 -39.72
CA GLY A 390 -12.25 16.75 -41.05
C GLY A 390 -11.05 17.59 -41.51
N ARG A 391 -9.87 17.38 -40.91
CA ARG A 391 -8.63 18.02 -41.34
C ARG A 391 -8.00 17.14 -42.41
N ASP A 392 -8.08 17.58 -43.67
CA ASP A 392 -7.42 16.90 -44.78
C ASP A 392 -5.90 16.81 -44.55
N ALA A 393 -5.28 15.74 -45.04
CA ALA A 393 -3.84 15.47 -44.93
C ALA A 393 -2.93 16.57 -45.53
N ARG A 394 -3.50 17.59 -46.20
CA ARG A 394 -2.79 18.72 -46.83
C ARG A 394 -2.45 19.86 -45.87
N ASP A 395 -3.08 19.95 -44.69
CA ASP A 395 -2.82 21.03 -43.72
C ASP A 395 -1.67 20.74 -42.74
N LEU A 396 -1.23 19.48 -42.61
CA LEU A 396 -0.19 19.09 -41.65
C LEU A 396 1.24 19.45 -42.08
N GLY A 397 1.44 19.88 -43.33
CA GLY A 397 2.74 20.26 -43.87
C GLY A 397 2.97 21.78 -44.00
N ARG A 398 2.00 22.62 -43.61
CA ARG A 398 2.05 24.08 -43.84
C ARG A 398 2.32 24.94 -42.62
N ASP A 399 2.33 24.38 -41.42
CA ASP A 399 2.43 25.16 -40.18
C ASP A 399 3.88 25.36 -39.67
N THR A 400 4.88 25.22 -40.56
CA THR A 400 6.30 25.44 -40.23
C THR A 400 6.85 26.79 -40.70
N GLY A 401 6.03 27.81 -40.92
CA GLY A 401 6.57 29.12 -41.32
C GLY A 401 5.57 30.27 -41.40
N ALA A 402 5.17 30.82 -40.25
CA ALA A 402 4.61 32.17 -40.18
C ALA A 402 4.66 32.74 -38.74
N PHE A 403 5.85 32.82 -38.15
CA PHE A 403 6.12 33.78 -37.08
C PHE A 403 7.41 34.52 -37.43
N GLY A 404 7.26 35.57 -38.23
CA GLY A 404 8.36 36.41 -38.67
C GLY A 404 7.83 37.66 -39.37
N GLU A 405 7.84 38.76 -38.61
CA GLU A 405 7.87 40.16 -39.02
C GLU A 405 6.58 40.86 -39.53
N GLU A 406 6.46 42.11 -39.06
CA GLU A 406 5.53 43.20 -39.41
C GLU A 406 4.16 43.23 -38.68
N ALA A 407 3.73 44.29 -37.98
CA ALA A 407 4.17 45.68 -37.95
C ALA A 407 3.79 46.38 -36.63
N VAL A 408 4.73 47.17 -36.11
CA VAL A 408 4.46 48.33 -35.26
C VAL A 408 4.17 49.50 -36.19
N ALA A 409 2.96 50.05 -36.20
CA ALA A 409 2.67 51.50 -36.36
C ALA A 409 1.17 51.82 -36.58
N ALA A 410 0.77 52.94 -35.95
CA ALA A 410 -0.26 53.91 -36.33
C ALA A 410 -1.73 53.73 -35.85
N CYS A 411 -2.03 54.49 -34.79
CA CYS A 411 -3.19 55.38 -34.57
C CYS A 411 -4.59 54.98 -35.08
N HIS A 412 -5.51 54.72 -34.14
CA HIS A 412 -6.51 55.71 -33.70
C HIS A 412 -7.08 55.38 -32.33
#